data_AF-A0A0M9YK75-F1
#
_entry.id   AF-A0A0M9YK75-F1
#
_cell.length_a   1.000
_cell.length_b   1.000
_cell.length_c   1.000
_cell.angle_alpha   90.00
_cell.angle_beta   90.00
_cell.angle_gamma   90.00
#
_symmetry.space_group_name_H-M   'P 1'
#
loop_
_entity.id
_entity.type
_entity.pdbx_description
1 polymer ?
#
loop_
_entity_poly.entity_id
_entity_poly.type
_entity_poly.pdbx_seq_one_letter_code
_entity_poly.pdbx_strand_id
1 'polypeptide(L)'
;MDAELGRLLDSLTAAQLYDIEIACVQRQSAHYGRQLVTALRHRTREVVAARETGSRWPVVGVVFGTCEWDNGWFWETSGQVRHLDGTRSIVDLDFDEVSGLLADLSGTERLCGGERLRVDLLTGDVTTS
;
A
#
# COMPACT_ATOMS: atom_id res chain seq x y z
N MET A 1 -12.99 -21.15 -20.64
CA MET A 1 -12.49 -19.79 -20.43
C MET A 1 -10.97 -19.77 -20.54
N ASP A 2 -10.25 -20.61 -19.79
CA ASP A 2 -8.77 -20.62 -19.77
C ASP A 2 -8.09 -20.95 -21.11
N ALA A 3 -8.64 -21.88 -21.89
CA ALA A 3 -8.08 -22.27 -23.20
C ALA A 3 -8.29 -21.21 -24.31
N GLU A 4 -9.17 -20.24 -24.10
CA GLU A 4 -9.42 -19.13 -25.03
C GLU A 4 -8.52 -17.94 -24.69
N LEU A 5 -8.38 -17.64 -23.40
CA LEU A 5 -7.42 -16.66 -22.90
C LEU A 5 -5.98 -17.05 -23.28
N GLY A 6 -5.60 -18.32 -23.11
CA GLY A 6 -4.25 -18.80 -23.48
C GLY A 6 -3.94 -18.57 -24.97
N ARG A 7 -4.87 -18.94 -25.86
CA ARG A 7 -4.71 -18.70 -27.30
C ARG A 7 -4.63 -17.22 -27.67
N LEU A 8 -5.35 -16.37 -26.94
CA LEU A 8 -5.28 -14.92 -27.15
C LEU A 8 -3.92 -14.38 -26.71
N LEU A 9 -3.41 -14.78 -25.54
CA LEU A 9 -2.09 -14.39 -25.05
C LEU A 9 -0.97 -14.87 -25.99
N ASP A 10 -1.04 -16.10 -26.49
CA ASP A 10 -0.06 -16.66 -27.43
C ASP A 10 -0.03 -15.92 -28.78
N SER A 11 -1.10 -15.19 -29.13
CA SER A 11 -1.17 -14.40 -30.36
C SER A 11 -0.54 -13.01 -30.25
N LEU A 12 -0.18 -12.58 -29.03
CA LEU A 12 0.36 -11.25 -28.77
C LEU A 12 1.87 -11.20 -28.90
N THR A 13 2.37 -10.04 -29.29
CA THR A 13 3.81 -9.75 -29.24
C THR A 13 4.28 -9.52 -27.80
N ALA A 14 5.59 -9.63 -27.56
CA ALA A 14 6.19 -9.35 -26.26
C ALA A 14 5.86 -7.92 -25.76
N ALA A 15 5.84 -6.93 -26.65
CA ALA A 15 5.48 -5.55 -26.28
C ALA A 15 4.02 -5.45 -25.79
N GLN A 16 3.09 -6.11 -26.47
CA GLN A 16 1.68 -6.11 -26.08
C GLN A 16 1.45 -6.87 -24.76
N LEU A 17 2.18 -7.98 -24.56
CA LEU A 17 2.14 -8.70 -23.28
C LEU A 17 2.68 -7.84 -22.13
N TYR A 18 3.74 -7.07 -22.38
CA TYR A 18 4.30 -6.14 -21.41
C TYR A 18 3.33 -5.00 -21.07
N ASP A 19 2.65 -4.43 -22.07
CA ASP A 19 1.62 -3.40 -21.84
C ASP A 19 0.45 -3.94 -21.01
N ILE A 20 0.05 -5.20 -21.25
CA ILE A 20 -0.99 -5.87 -20.44
C ILE A 20 -0.50 -6.10 -19.01
N GLU A 21 0.73 -6.56 -18.81
CA GLU A 21 1.32 -6.74 -17.48
C GLU A 21 1.30 -5.42 -16.71
N ILE A 22 1.75 -4.32 -17.32
CA ILE A 22 1.72 -2.98 -16.71
C ILE A 22 0.29 -2.60 -16.33
N ALA A 23 -0.67 -2.76 -17.24
CA ALA A 23 -2.06 -2.39 -16.98
C ALA A 23 -2.69 -3.24 -15.85
N CYS A 24 -2.32 -4.52 -15.75
CA CYS A 24 -2.75 -5.41 -14.69
C CYS A 24 -2.18 -4.98 -13.34
N VAL A 25 -0.86 -4.75 -13.26
CA VAL A 25 -0.17 -4.27 -12.06
C VAL A 25 -0.79 -2.94 -11.59
N GLN A 26 -0.97 -1.98 -12.49
CA GLN A 26 -1.58 -0.69 -12.15
C GLN A 26 -3.01 -0.83 -11.60
N ARG A 27 -3.83 -1.73 -12.17
CA ARG A 27 -5.18 -2.00 -11.65
C ARG A 27 -5.15 -2.65 -10.27
N GLN A 28 -4.26 -3.60 -10.06
CA GLN A 28 -4.11 -4.31 -8.79
C GLN A 28 -3.61 -3.37 -7.70
N SER A 29 -2.53 -2.62 -7.93
CA SER A 29 -2.04 -1.60 -7.00
C SER A 29 -3.12 -0.57 -6.66
N ALA A 30 -3.87 -0.09 -7.66
CA ALA A 30 -4.98 0.84 -7.40
C ALA A 30 -6.13 0.19 -6.60
N HIS A 31 -6.38 -1.11 -6.76
CA HIS A 31 -7.38 -1.84 -5.99
C HIS A 31 -6.96 -1.96 -4.52
N TYR A 32 -5.77 -2.50 -4.26
CA TYR A 32 -5.24 -2.66 -2.91
C TYR A 32 -5.01 -1.32 -2.22
N GLY A 33 -4.52 -0.31 -2.93
CA GLY A 33 -4.34 1.05 -2.40
C GLY A 33 -5.65 1.66 -1.89
N ARG A 34 -6.77 1.49 -2.60
CA ARG A 34 -8.09 1.97 -2.13
C ARG A 34 -8.57 1.24 -0.87
N GLN A 35 -8.33 -0.07 -0.79
CA GLN A 35 -8.65 -0.84 0.41
C GLN A 35 -7.77 -0.41 1.58
N LEU A 36 -6.47 -0.18 1.32
CA LEU A 36 -5.52 0.26 2.33
C LEU A 36 -5.91 1.60 2.94
N VAL A 37 -6.35 2.57 2.11
CA VAL A 37 -6.89 3.84 2.60
C VAL A 37 -8.05 3.63 3.57
N THR A 38 -8.95 2.70 3.27
CA THR A 38 -10.11 2.39 4.11
C THR A 38 -9.69 1.76 5.45
N ALA A 39 -8.82 0.74 5.38
CA ALA A 39 -8.26 0.08 6.54
C ALA A 39 -7.48 1.06 7.44
N LEU A 40 -6.65 1.93 6.86
CA LEU A 40 -5.88 2.92 7.59
C LEU A 40 -6.75 4.00 8.23
N ARG A 41 -7.82 4.46 7.57
CA ARG A 41 -8.79 5.37 8.20
C ARG A 41 -9.45 4.77 9.44
N HIS A 42 -9.66 3.45 9.44
CA HIS A 42 -10.14 2.76 10.63
C HIS A 42 -9.03 2.67 11.68
N ARG A 43 -7.90 2.02 11.32
CA ARG A 43 -6.79 1.75 12.24
C ARG A 43 -6.22 3.01 12.90
N THR A 44 -6.05 4.08 12.14
CA THR A 44 -5.51 5.34 12.68
C THR A 44 -6.43 6.01 13.71
N ARG A 45 -7.76 5.77 13.65
CA ARG A 45 -8.68 6.25 14.70
C ARG A 45 -8.52 5.46 15.99
N GLU A 46 -8.29 4.15 15.87
CA GLU A 46 -8.08 3.27 17.03
C GLU A 46 -6.81 3.66 17.79
N VAL A 47 -5.67 3.81 17.09
CA VAL A 47 -4.40 4.17 17.73
C VAL A 47 -4.45 5.57 18.37
N VAL A 48 -5.19 6.52 17.77
CA VAL A 48 -5.45 7.83 18.38
C VAL A 48 -6.31 7.71 19.64
N ALA A 49 -7.37 6.91 19.59
CA ALA A 49 -8.26 6.68 20.73
C ALA A 49 -7.53 5.96 21.89
N ALA A 50 -6.64 5.03 21.56
CA ALA A 50 -5.77 4.32 22.49
C ALA A 50 -4.62 5.18 23.05
N ARG A 51 -4.43 6.40 22.51
CA ARG A 51 -3.34 7.33 22.88
C ARG A 51 -1.94 6.77 22.60
N GLU A 52 -1.81 6.00 21.54
CA GLU A 52 -0.54 5.48 21.03
C GLU A 52 0.21 6.53 20.19
N THR A 53 -0.43 7.67 19.91
CA THR A 53 0.10 8.79 19.13
C THR A 53 0.47 9.99 19.99
N GLY A 54 1.39 10.81 19.47
CA GLY A 54 1.79 12.07 20.10
C GLY A 54 0.74 13.19 20.05
N SER A 55 -0.36 13.00 19.30
CA SER A 55 -1.47 13.95 19.21
C SER A 55 -2.83 13.26 19.23
N ARG A 56 -3.85 13.99 19.65
CA ARG A 56 -5.26 13.58 19.61
C ARG A 56 -6.01 14.06 18.36
N TRP A 57 -5.36 14.87 17.53
CA TRP A 57 -5.95 15.32 16.28
C TRP A 57 -6.07 14.15 15.29
N PRO A 58 -7.03 14.17 14.35
CA PRO A 58 -7.15 13.14 13.34
C PRO A 58 -5.85 12.96 12.55
N VAL A 59 -5.52 11.72 12.21
CA VAL A 59 -4.44 11.40 11.26
C VAL A 59 -4.92 11.72 9.84
N VAL A 60 -4.09 12.41 9.08
CA VAL A 60 -4.38 12.87 7.72
C VAL A 60 -3.46 12.25 6.67
N GLY A 61 -2.40 11.58 7.10
CA GLY A 61 -1.55 10.82 6.19
C GLY A 61 -0.66 9.82 6.91
N VAL A 62 -0.23 8.81 6.17
CA VAL A 62 0.65 7.74 6.64
C VAL A 62 1.77 7.54 5.62
N VAL A 63 2.99 7.30 6.10
CA VAL A 63 4.13 6.95 5.25
C VAL A 63 4.75 5.65 5.77
N PHE A 64 4.89 4.66 4.89
CA PHE A 64 5.60 3.42 5.16
C PHE A 64 6.95 3.40 4.44
N GLY A 65 7.94 2.79 5.07
CA GLY A 65 9.20 2.42 4.44
C GLY A 65 9.17 0.99 3.91
N THR A 66 10.28 0.55 3.33
CA THR A 66 10.49 -0.85 2.95
C THR A 66 11.46 -1.55 3.89
N CYS A 67 11.23 -2.85 4.08
CA CYS A 67 12.10 -3.75 4.83
C CYS A 67 12.43 -4.99 4.00
N GLU A 68 13.63 -5.53 4.16
CA GLU A 68 14.11 -6.71 3.44
C GLU A 68 13.84 -7.98 4.25
N TRP A 69 13.32 -8.99 3.56
CA TRP A 69 13.11 -10.34 4.05
C TRP A 69 13.74 -11.34 3.09
N ASP A 70 13.84 -12.61 3.50
CA ASP A 70 14.46 -13.68 2.69
C ASP A 70 13.80 -13.86 1.31
N ASN A 71 12.52 -13.47 1.17
CA ASN A 71 11.72 -13.57 -0.04
C ASN A 71 11.54 -12.23 -0.78
N GLY A 72 12.24 -11.17 -0.39
CA GLY A 72 12.23 -9.87 -1.09
C GLY A 72 11.93 -8.68 -0.19
N TRP A 73 11.60 -7.55 -0.81
CA TRP A 73 11.27 -6.30 -0.13
C TRP A 73 9.77 -6.20 0.13
N PHE A 74 9.41 -5.72 1.33
CA PHE A 74 8.04 -5.55 1.78
C PHE A 74 7.84 -4.16 2.37
N TRP A 75 6.63 -3.62 2.24
CA TRP A 75 6.21 -2.46 3.02
C TRP A 75 6.21 -2.79 4.52
N GLU A 76 6.81 -1.90 5.33
CA GLU A 76 6.77 -2.01 6.78
C GLU A 76 5.34 -1.82 7.31
N THR A 77 4.98 -2.49 8.40
CA THR A 77 3.70 -2.26 9.10
C THR A 77 3.77 -1.08 10.07
N SER A 78 4.98 -0.70 10.49
CA SER A 78 5.21 0.55 11.22
C SER A 78 5.21 1.73 10.26
N GLY A 79 4.35 2.72 10.53
CA GLY A 79 4.17 3.89 9.69
C GLY A 79 4.44 5.19 10.43
N GLN A 80 4.98 6.19 9.71
CA GLN A 80 4.95 7.57 10.18
C GLN A 80 3.56 8.17 9.90
N VAL A 81 2.77 8.36 10.95
CA VAL A 81 1.49 9.06 10.87
C VAL A 81 1.69 10.57 11.00
N ARG A 82 0.94 11.34 10.21
CA ARG A 82 0.87 12.81 10.28
C ARG A 82 -0.53 13.22 10.71
N HIS A 83 -0.61 13.98 11.79
CA HIS A 83 -1.85 14.52 12.34
C HIS A 83 -2.23 15.85 11.69
N LEU A 84 -3.51 16.23 11.81
CA LEU A 84 -4.04 17.50 11.27
C LEU A 84 -3.36 18.74 11.88
N ASP A 85 -2.91 18.65 13.13
CA ASP A 85 -2.14 19.70 13.82
C ASP A 85 -0.65 19.75 13.41
N GLY A 86 -0.22 18.87 12.50
CA GLY A 86 1.16 18.77 12.04
C GLY A 86 2.05 17.85 12.88
N THR A 87 1.57 17.35 14.01
CA THR A 87 2.31 16.35 14.82
C THR A 87 2.59 15.10 13.99
N ARG A 88 3.77 14.50 14.19
CA ARG A 88 4.15 13.22 13.58
C ARG A 88 4.42 12.19 14.65
N SER A 89 4.06 10.94 14.39
CA SER A 89 4.34 9.82 15.29
C SER A 89 4.73 8.59 14.47
N ILE A 90 5.62 7.76 15.01
CA ILE A 90 5.85 6.42 14.48
C ILE A 90 4.91 5.49 15.25
N VAL A 91 4.08 4.77 14.53
CA VAL A 91 3.05 3.90 15.11
C VAL A 91 3.12 2.57 14.42
N ASP A 92 3.02 1.50 15.20
CA ASP A 92 2.78 0.18 14.65
C ASP A 92 1.32 0.07 14.19
N LEU A 93 1.13 -0.03 12.88
CA LEU A 93 -0.17 -0.15 12.26
C LEU A 93 -0.49 -1.60 11.90
N ASP A 94 0.29 -2.56 12.40
CA ASP A 94 0.02 -3.99 12.25
C ASP A 94 -1.39 -4.33 12.75
N PHE A 95 -2.19 -4.82 11.82
CA PHE A 95 -3.56 -5.29 12.01
C PHE A 95 -3.96 -6.08 10.76
N ASP A 96 -4.59 -7.25 10.92
CA ASP A 96 -4.83 -8.25 9.86
C ASP A 96 -5.11 -7.65 8.46
N GLU A 97 -6.04 -6.69 8.37
CA GLU A 97 -6.40 -6.05 7.10
C GLU A 97 -5.29 -5.14 6.53
N VAL A 98 -4.65 -4.31 7.36
CA VAL A 98 -3.56 -3.42 6.92
C VAL A 98 -2.35 -4.25 6.47
N SER A 99 -1.95 -5.22 7.27
CA SER A 99 -0.76 -6.04 7.01
C SER A 99 -0.95 -6.93 5.79
N GLY A 100 -2.14 -7.50 5.60
CA GLY A 100 -2.49 -8.23 4.39
C GLY A 100 -2.40 -7.36 3.14
N LEU A 101 -2.95 -6.14 3.18
CA LEU A 101 -2.93 -5.22 2.03
C LEU A 101 -1.54 -4.69 1.70
N LEU A 102 -0.70 -4.45 2.72
CA LEU A 102 0.71 -4.09 2.52
C LEU A 102 1.50 -5.24 1.89
N ALA A 103 1.22 -6.50 2.28
CA ALA A 103 1.80 -7.67 1.65
C ALA A 103 1.33 -7.85 0.20
N ASP A 104 0.04 -7.67 -0.08
CA ASP A 104 -0.52 -7.74 -1.45
C ASP A 104 0.07 -6.66 -2.36
N LEU A 105 0.25 -5.44 -1.86
CA LEU A 105 0.96 -4.38 -2.57
C LEU A 105 2.42 -4.75 -2.83
N SER A 106 3.12 -5.30 -1.83
CA SER A 106 4.52 -5.73 -1.98
C SER A 106 4.67 -6.87 -3.00
N GLY A 107 3.68 -7.75 -3.12
CA GLY A 107 3.67 -8.81 -4.13
C GLY A 107 3.31 -8.32 -5.54
N THR A 108 2.63 -7.17 -5.64
CA THR A 108 2.23 -6.56 -6.91
C THR A 108 3.31 -5.63 -7.45
N GLU A 109 3.97 -4.90 -6.55
CA GLU A 109 4.99 -3.90 -6.86
C GLU A 109 6.38 -4.54 -6.78
N ARG A 110 7.26 -4.26 -7.75
CA ARG A 110 8.65 -4.72 -7.68
C ARG A 110 9.44 -3.81 -6.74
N LEU A 111 9.27 -4.01 -5.44
CA LEU A 111 9.85 -3.15 -4.43
C LEU A 111 11.38 -3.25 -4.35
N CYS A 112 11.99 -2.15 -3.95
CA CYS A 112 13.42 -2.02 -3.68
C CYS A 112 13.67 -1.32 -2.33
N GLY A 113 14.91 -1.39 -1.85
CA GLY A 113 15.29 -0.74 -0.59
C GLY A 113 15.17 0.78 -0.65
N GLY A 114 14.52 1.37 0.36
CA GLY A 114 14.43 2.81 0.56
C GLY A 114 13.23 3.49 -0.10
N GLU A 115 12.34 2.74 -0.75
CA GLU A 115 11.09 3.26 -1.29
C GLU A 115 10.13 3.71 -0.17
N ARG A 116 9.19 4.59 -0.53
CA ARG A 116 8.19 5.11 0.40
C ARG A 116 6.79 5.07 -0.19
N LEU A 117 5.90 4.38 0.51
CA LEU A 117 4.45 4.41 0.26
C LEU A 117 3.83 5.53 1.08
N ARG A 118 3.28 6.55 0.42
CA ARG A 118 2.54 7.64 1.04
C ARG A 118 1.06 7.47 0.79
N VAL A 119 0.29 7.50 1.86
CA VAL A 119 -1.16 7.46 1.83
C VAL A 119 -1.69 8.78 2.38
N ASP A 120 -2.41 9.54 1.56
CA ASP A 120 -3.18 10.70 1.99
C ASP A 120 -4.58 10.25 2.41
N LEU A 121 -4.92 10.38 3.69
CA LEU A 121 -6.20 9.91 4.21
C LEU A 121 -7.34 10.89 3.95
N LEU A 122 -7.05 12.11 3.54
CA LEU A 122 -8.05 13.12 3.16
C LEU A 122 -8.53 12.89 1.73
N THR A 123 -7.60 12.79 0.78
CA THR A 123 -7.92 12.58 -0.65
C THR A 123 -8.11 11.11 -0.99
N GLY A 124 -7.46 10.22 -0.26
CA GLY A 124 -7.37 8.80 -0.58
C GLY A 124 -6.29 8.47 -1.60
N ASP A 125 -5.38 9.41 -1.89
CA ASP A 125 -4.28 9.19 -2.82
C ASP A 125 -3.23 8.26 -2.20
N VAL A 126 -2.71 7.35 -3.03
CA VAL A 126 -1.63 6.43 -2.68
C VAL A 126 -0.52 6.63 -3.70
N THR A 127 0.68 6.94 -3.22
CA THR A 127 1.83 7.23 -4.07
C THR A 127 3.08 6.54 -3.55
N THR A 128 3.84 5.94 -4.48
CA THR A 128 5.12 5.30 -4.20
C THR A 128 6.25 6.18 -4.76
N SER A 129 7.35 6.35 -4.02
CA SER A 129 8.55 7.09 -4.46
C SER A 129 9.85 6.47 -4.02
#